data_AF-A0A8C9PRV8-F1
#
_entry.id   AF-A0A8C9PRV8-F1
#
_cell.length_a   1.000
_cell.length_b   1.000
_cell.length_c   1.000
_cell.angle_alpha   90.00
_cell.angle_beta   90.00
_cell.angle_gamma   90.00
#
_symmetry.space_group_name_H-M   'P 1'
#
loop_
_entity.id
_entity.type
_entity.pdbx_description
1 polymer ?
#
loop_
_entity_poly.entity_id
_entity_poly.type
_entity_poly.pdbx_seq_one_letter_code
_entity_poly.pdbx_strand_id
1 'polypeptide(L)'
;MGVKKKREMHVAALTVRHQDLEILRSFAAGDGKNLASLLLHCVQLTDGVSQIHYIKQIVPLLEKLDKNGLCDPTVQSCLDILAGIYFSLNLKNPLKKVLASSLNGLPKFFLTEAVHSFTSRLQEELNTTDLYSYRKVIDNISSCMENFNLVLHFLRKSLIEILEENRKFAGNHIVQTQLMNDLLVGIRASMMLIQKAQTFQGNLWKASSSPIWQSMCDLLNIFTKFLSDDDLLQTIQSTSGLAVILFIKTMFHPSEKTPELVSASSPF
;
A
#
# COMPACT_ATOMS: atom_id res chain seq x y z
N MET A 1 -29.62 -27.62 25.67
CA MET A 1 -28.24 -27.13 25.44
C MET A 1 -28.00 -27.05 23.94
N GLY A 2 -27.97 -25.85 23.37
CA GLY A 2 -27.76 -25.65 21.93
C GLY A 2 -26.28 -25.82 21.58
N VAL A 3 -25.95 -26.88 20.86
CA VAL A 3 -24.61 -27.10 20.31
C VAL A 3 -24.37 -26.04 19.23
N LYS A 4 -23.57 -25.01 19.56
CA LYS A 4 -23.08 -24.03 18.57
C LYS A 4 -22.20 -24.77 17.56
N LYS A 5 -22.75 -25.05 16.37
CA LYS A 5 -22.02 -25.58 15.22
C LYS A 5 -20.94 -24.56 14.83
N LYS A 6 -19.68 -24.84 15.19
CA LYS A 6 -18.51 -24.03 14.86
C LYS A 6 -18.39 -24.05 13.33
N ARG A 7 -18.73 -22.94 12.67
CA ARG A 7 -18.66 -22.81 11.22
C ARG A 7 -17.18 -22.86 10.85
N GLU A 8 -16.72 -24.00 10.35
CA GLU A 8 -15.36 -24.11 9.80
C GLU A 8 -15.23 -23.07 8.68
N MET A 9 -14.39 -22.09 8.94
CA MET A 9 -14.13 -20.99 8.03
C MET A 9 -13.18 -21.53 6.98
N HIS A 10 -13.70 -22.09 5.89
CA HIS A 10 -12.88 -22.54 4.76
C HIS A 10 -12.06 -21.36 4.23
N VAL A 11 -10.75 -21.40 4.47
CA VAL A 11 -9.81 -20.42 3.95
C VAL A 11 -9.41 -20.88 2.56
N ALA A 12 -9.89 -20.20 1.52
CA ALA A 12 -9.53 -20.53 0.14
C ALA A 12 -8.01 -20.40 -0.04
N ALA A 13 -7.39 -21.43 -0.60
CA ALA A 13 -5.94 -21.50 -0.79
C ALA A 13 -5.42 -20.43 -1.76
N LEU A 14 -4.14 -20.07 -1.61
CA LEU A 14 -3.45 -19.13 -2.49
C LEU A 14 -3.42 -19.65 -3.94
N THR A 15 -3.51 -18.73 -4.90
CA THR A 15 -3.24 -19.01 -6.30
C THR A 15 -2.12 -18.09 -6.80
N VAL A 16 -1.21 -18.65 -7.59
CA VAL A 16 -0.01 -17.97 -8.09
C VAL A 16 0.09 -18.21 -9.59
N ARG A 17 0.57 -17.21 -10.34
CA ARG A 17 0.75 -17.34 -11.79
C ARG A 17 1.83 -18.36 -12.08
N HIS A 18 1.71 -19.07 -13.20
CA HIS A 18 2.69 -20.09 -13.58
C HIS A 18 4.12 -19.52 -13.64
N GLN A 19 4.28 -18.30 -14.15
CA GLN A 19 5.60 -17.65 -14.26
C GLN A 19 6.22 -17.36 -12.89
N ASP A 20 5.42 -16.90 -11.93
CA ASP A 20 5.87 -16.65 -10.55
C ASP A 20 6.29 -17.96 -9.86
N LEU A 21 5.60 -19.07 -10.15
CA LEU A 21 5.92 -20.38 -9.60
C LEU A 21 7.27 -20.92 -10.13
N GLU A 22 7.57 -20.72 -11.41
CA GLU A 22 8.87 -21.08 -11.99
C GLU A 22 10.01 -20.25 -11.40
N ILE A 23 9.78 -18.95 -11.17
CA ILE A 23 10.74 -18.06 -10.50
C ILE A 23 11.04 -18.55 -9.07
N LEU A 24 10.01 -18.94 -8.31
CA LEU A 24 10.22 -19.53 -6.98
C LEU A 24 11.03 -20.82 -7.05
N ARG A 25 10.77 -21.69 -8.04
CA ARG A 25 11.54 -22.94 -8.22
C ARG A 25 13.00 -22.67 -8.53
N SER A 26 13.32 -21.68 -9.38
CA SER A 26 14.71 -21.35 -9.69
C SER A 26 15.50 -20.84 -8.48
N PHE A 27 14.84 -20.11 -7.58
CA PHE A 27 15.49 -19.55 -6.38
C PHE A 27 15.44 -20.49 -5.15
N ALA A 28 14.53 -21.47 -5.14
CA ALA A 28 14.39 -22.43 -4.04
C ALA A 28 15.41 -23.57 -4.10
N ALA A 29 16.19 -23.71 -5.19
CA ALA A 29 17.16 -24.79 -5.40
C ALA A 29 18.40 -24.75 -4.46
N GLY A 30 18.49 -23.77 -3.55
CA GLY A 30 19.56 -23.63 -2.55
C GLY A 30 19.25 -24.28 -1.19
N ASP A 31 19.87 -23.77 -0.13
CA ASP A 31 19.97 -24.32 1.25
C ASP A 31 18.63 -24.47 2.04
N GLY A 32 17.48 -24.44 1.36
CA GLY A 32 16.15 -24.71 1.91
C GLY A 32 15.60 -23.68 2.92
N LYS A 33 16.42 -22.74 3.39
CA LYS A 33 16.10 -21.75 4.44
C LYS A 33 15.98 -20.32 3.91
N ASN A 34 15.70 -20.12 2.62
CA ASN A 34 15.54 -18.79 2.04
C ASN A 34 14.05 -18.43 1.86
N LEU A 35 13.76 -17.16 1.54
CA LEU A 35 12.38 -16.71 1.38
C LEU A 35 11.66 -17.42 0.21
N ALA A 36 12.39 -17.74 -0.86
CA ALA A 36 11.85 -18.41 -2.04
C ALA A 36 11.37 -19.85 -1.74
N SER A 37 12.15 -20.63 -0.97
CA SER A 37 11.74 -21.98 -0.56
C SER A 37 10.52 -21.94 0.35
N LEU A 38 10.45 -20.96 1.27
CA LEU A 38 9.31 -20.74 2.14
C LEU A 38 8.03 -20.42 1.35
N LEU A 39 8.12 -19.52 0.38
CA LEU A 39 7.00 -19.16 -0.48
C LEU A 39 6.59 -20.32 -1.40
N LEU A 40 7.56 -21.05 -1.96
CA LEU A 40 7.28 -22.22 -2.79
C LEU A 40 6.49 -23.28 -2.01
N HIS A 41 6.93 -23.61 -0.79
CA HIS A 41 6.20 -24.53 0.08
C HIS A 41 4.81 -23.99 0.43
N CYS A 42 4.68 -22.70 0.75
CA CYS A 42 3.39 -22.08 1.04
C CYS A 42 2.40 -22.24 -0.12
N VAL A 43 2.83 -21.97 -1.35
CA VAL A 43 1.98 -22.02 -2.55
C VAL A 43 1.60 -23.45 -2.95
N GLN A 44 2.44 -24.44 -2.62
CA GLN A 44 2.15 -25.86 -2.87
C GLN A 44 1.11 -26.45 -1.90
N LEU A 45 0.82 -25.78 -0.79
CA LEU A 45 -0.19 -26.23 0.16
C LEU A 45 -1.60 -25.99 -0.37
N THR A 46 -2.47 -26.96 -0.13
CA THR A 46 -3.90 -26.87 -0.49
C THR A 46 -4.78 -26.35 0.65
N ASP A 47 -4.21 -26.20 1.85
CA ASP A 47 -4.90 -25.74 3.06
C ASP A 47 -4.51 -24.30 3.41
N GLY A 48 -5.50 -23.41 3.39
CA GLY A 48 -5.32 -22.00 3.72
C GLY A 48 -4.91 -21.73 5.16
N VAL A 49 -5.20 -22.64 6.12
CA VAL A 49 -4.76 -22.48 7.52
C VAL A 49 -3.25 -22.71 7.64
N SER A 50 -2.73 -23.73 6.97
CA SER A 50 -1.31 -24.01 6.89
C SER A 50 -0.57 -22.87 6.19
N GLN A 51 -1.12 -22.32 5.10
CA GLN A 51 -0.56 -21.16 4.41
C GLN A 51 -0.42 -19.93 5.32
N ILE A 52 -1.39 -19.68 6.22
CA ILE A 52 -1.28 -18.60 7.21
C ILE A 52 -0.03 -18.75 8.09
N HIS A 53 0.31 -19.98 8.49
CA HIS A 53 1.49 -20.22 9.32
C HIS A 53 2.79 -19.85 8.59
N TYR A 54 2.92 -20.20 7.31
CA TYR A 54 4.07 -19.84 6.50
C TYR A 54 4.15 -18.33 6.26
N ILE A 55 3.04 -17.65 5.97
CA ILE A 55 3.02 -16.19 5.76
C ILE A 55 3.49 -15.41 7.00
N LYS A 56 3.19 -15.92 8.20
CA LYS A 56 3.65 -15.33 9.46
C LYS A 56 5.16 -15.45 9.66
N GLN A 57 5.83 -16.39 9.00
CA GLN A 57 7.27 -16.59 9.08
C GLN A 57 8.06 -15.67 8.13
N ILE A 58 7.40 -14.98 7.19
CA ILE A 58 8.05 -14.08 6.22
C ILE A 58 8.86 -12.99 6.92
N VAL A 59 8.25 -12.25 7.85
CA VAL A 59 8.92 -11.15 8.57
C VAL A 59 10.08 -11.67 9.43
N PRO A 60 9.91 -12.68 10.30
CA PRO A 60 11.02 -13.25 11.07
C PRO A 60 12.18 -13.79 10.22
N LEU A 61 11.92 -14.24 8.99
CA LEU A 61 12.96 -14.70 8.08
C LEU A 61 13.72 -13.52 7.48
N LEU A 62 13.01 -12.47 7.04
CA LEU A 62 13.60 -11.24 6.52
C LEU A 62 14.42 -10.50 7.58
N GLU A 63 14.02 -10.53 8.85
CA GLU A 63 14.79 -9.91 9.96
C GLU A 63 16.15 -10.57 10.21
N LYS A 64 16.30 -11.84 9.84
CA LYS A 64 17.54 -12.61 10.00
C LYS A 64 18.53 -12.44 8.85
N LEU A 65 18.10 -11.83 7.74
CA LEU A 65 18.97 -11.56 6.61
C LEU A 65 19.97 -10.45 6.95
N ASP A 66 21.21 -10.66 6.54
CA ASP A 66 22.33 -9.78 6.86
C ASP A 66 22.13 -8.38 6.28
N LYS A 67 22.39 -7.34 7.09
CA LYS A 67 22.03 -5.94 6.82
C LYS A 67 23.07 -5.21 5.96
N ASN A 68 23.91 -5.96 5.24
CA ASN A 68 25.11 -5.47 4.56
C ASN A 68 24.87 -4.73 3.23
N GLY A 69 23.67 -4.20 3.01
CA GLY A 69 23.49 -3.00 2.18
C GLY A 69 23.01 -3.19 0.74
N LEU A 70 22.82 -4.41 0.23
CA LEU A 70 22.18 -4.65 -1.07
C LEU A 70 21.05 -5.68 -0.92
N CYS A 71 19.85 -5.32 -1.38
CA CYS A 71 18.73 -6.25 -1.41
C CYS A 71 19.03 -7.36 -2.44
N ASP A 72 19.09 -8.60 -1.98
CA ASP A 72 19.30 -9.78 -2.82
C ASP A 72 18.20 -9.83 -3.92
N PRO A 73 18.55 -9.99 -5.21
CA PRO A 73 17.59 -10.18 -6.30
C PRO A 73 16.52 -11.26 -6.01
N THR A 74 16.88 -12.26 -5.19
CA THR A 74 15.97 -13.29 -4.70
C THR A 74 14.87 -12.70 -3.82
N VAL A 75 15.21 -11.80 -2.90
CA VAL A 75 14.26 -11.14 -1.99
C VAL A 75 13.35 -10.20 -2.79
N GLN A 76 13.90 -9.44 -3.72
CA GLN A 76 13.12 -8.59 -4.63
C GLN A 76 12.08 -9.42 -5.40
N SER A 77 12.50 -10.53 -6.02
CA SER A 77 11.60 -11.42 -6.76
C SER A 77 10.52 -12.02 -5.84
N CYS A 78 10.85 -12.35 -4.59
CA CYS A 78 9.87 -12.82 -3.62
C CYS A 78 8.84 -11.75 -3.24
N LEU A 79 9.25 -10.48 -3.14
CA LEU A 79 8.35 -9.35 -2.87
C LEU A 79 7.41 -9.10 -4.06
N ASP A 80 7.89 -9.24 -5.29
CA ASP A 80 7.07 -9.15 -6.52
C ASP A 80 5.98 -10.23 -6.57
N ILE A 81 6.30 -11.43 -6.11
CA ILE A 81 5.36 -12.55 -6.05
C ILE A 81 4.38 -12.38 -4.90
N LEU A 82 4.83 -11.90 -3.74
CA LEU A 82 3.97 -11.56 -2.61
C LEU A 82 2.96 -10.46 -2.97
N ALA A 83 3.37 -9.47 -3.75
CA ALA A 83 2.49 -8.46 -4.30
C ALA A 83 1.42 -9.07 -5.22
N GLY A 84 1.82 -9.95 -6.15
CA GLY A 84 0.90 -10.66 -7.03
C GLY A 84 -0.12 -11.52 -6.26
N ILE A 85 0.34 -12.25 -5.25
CA ILE A 85 -0.51 -13.03 -4.34
C ILE A 85 -1.49 -12.11 -3.61
N TYR A 86 -1.01 -11.00 -3.04
CA TYR A 86 -1.86 -10.09 -2.30
C TYR A 86 -3.00 -9.54 -3.15
N PHE A 87 -2.73 -9.17 -4.41
CA PHE A 87 -3.74 -8.64 -5.32
C PHE A 87 -4.65 -9.70 -5.96
N SER A 88 -4.24 -10.96 -6.00
CA SER A 88 -5.12 -12.06 -6.46
C SER A 88 -6.19 -12.43 -5.44
N LEU A 89 -5.96 -12.15 -4.14
CA LEU A 89 -6.87 -12.50 -3.05
C LEU A 89 -8.05 -11.52 -2.92
N ASN A 90 -9.23 -12.06 -2.61
CA ASN A 90 -10.40 -11.25 -2.27
C ASN A 90 -10.25 -10.58 -0.89
N LEU A 91 -10.83 -9.39 -0.69
CA LEU A 91 -10.88 -8.66 0.59
C LEU A 91 -11.36 -9.51 1.78
N LYS A 92 -12.31 -10.43 1.55
CA LYS A 92 -12.83 -11.32 2.59
C LYS A 92 -11.91 -12.49 2.93
N ASN A 93 -10.85 -12.72 2.16
CA ASN A 93 -9.94 -13.85 2.39
C ASN A 93 -9.03 -13.58 3.61
N PRO A 94 -9.04 -14.45 4.64
CA PRO A 94 -8.15 -14.33 5.80
C PRO A 94 -6.66 -14.25 5.44
N LEU A 95 -6.22 -14.91 4.37
CA LEU A 95 -4.82 -14.86 3.91
C LEU A 95 -4.41 -13.44 3.48
N LYS A 96 -5.31 -12.68 2.87
CA LYS A 96 -5.04 -11.29 2.47
C LYS A 96 -4.79 -10.41 3.69
N LYS A 97 -5.55 -10.63 4.78
CA LYS A 97 -5.38 -9.91 6.06
C LYS A 97 -4.08 -10.28 6.76
N VAL A 98 -3.71 -11.56 6.75
CA VAL A 98 -2.44 -12.01 7.34
C VAL A 98 -1.27 -11.47 6.53
N LEU A 99 -1.34 -11.48 5.20
CA LEU A 99 -0.35 -10.84 4.32
C LEU A 99 -0.22 -9.35 4.62
N ALA A 100 -1.34 -8.62 4.67
CA ALA A 100 -1.37 -7.21 5.06
C ALA A 100 -0.63 -6.97 6.39
N SER A 101 -0.92 -7.78 7.41
CA SER A 101 -0.25 -7.69 8.71
C SER A 101 1.25 -7.97 8.63
N SER A 102 1.67 -8.99 7.89
CA SER A 102 3.10 -9.30 7.70
C SER A 102 3.81 -8.17 6.94
N LEU A 103 3.17 -7.62 5.89
CA LEU A 103 3.73 -6.54 5.09
C LEU A 103 3.92 -5.24 5.90
N ASN A 104 2.99 -4.93 6.79
CA ASN A 104 3.14 -3.80 7.71
C ASN A 104 4.27 -4.01 8.74
N GLY A 105 4.62 -5.26 9.03
CA GLY A 105 5.72 -5.63 9.91
C GLY A 105 7.08 -5.72 9.21
N LEU A 106 7.17 -5.38 7.92
CA LEU A 106 8.44 -5.52 7.19
C LEU A 106 9.55 -4.64 7.79
N PRO A 107 10.79 -5.14 7.85
CA PRO A 107 11.94 -4.33 8.22
C PRO A 107 12.08 -3.12 7.29
N LYS A 108 12.43 -1.95 7.85
CA LYS A 108 12.56 -0.69 7.11
C LYS A 108 13.42 -0.79 5.85
N PHE A 109 14.45 -1.63 5.89
CA PHE A 109 15.38 -1.87 4.78
C PHE A 109 14.69 -2.40 3.52
N PHE A 110 13.63 -3.22 3.66
CA PHE A 110 12.91 -3.82 2.52
C PHE A 110 11.67 -3.01 2.09
N LEU A 111 11.36 -1.89 2.76
CA LEU A 111 10.14 -1.14 2.46
C LEU A 111 10.18 -0.53 1.06
N THR A 112 11.32 -0.05 0.59
CA THR A 112 11.44 0.56 -0.73
C THR A 112 11.17 -0.46 -1.84
N GLU A 113 11.77 -1.64 -1.73
CA GLU A 113 11.61 -2.78 -2.64
C GLU A 113 10.20 -3.35 -2.58
N ALA A 114 9.63 -3.50 -1.38
CA ALA A 114 8.27 -3.95 -1.20
C ALA A 114 7.30 -2.96 -1.83
N VAL A 115 7.47 -1.65 -1.60
CA VAL A 115 6.61 -0.66 -2.23
C VAL A 115 6.76 -0.72 -3.75
N HIS A 116 7.97 -0.77 -4.29
CA HIS A 116 8.17 -0.89 -5.75
C HIS A 116 7.46 -2.10 -6.35
N SER A 117 7.55 -3.25 -5.69
CA SER A 117 6.90 -4.50 -6.11
C SER A 117 5.37 -4.37 -6.14
N PHE A 118 4.79 -3.82 -5.06
CA PHE A 118 3.34 -3.63 -4.95
C PHE A 118 2.81 -2.53 -5.88
N THR A 119 3.60 -1.49 -6.09
CA THR A 119 3.37 -0.40 -7.06
C THR A 119 3.23 -0.98 -8.47
N SER A 120 4.25 -1.72 -8.91
CA SER A 120 4.31 -2.29 -10.25
C SER A 120 3.14 -3.25 -10.50
N ARG A 121 2.86 -4.15 -9.54
CA ARG A 121 1.74 -5.09 -9.63
C ARG A 121 0.37 -4.42 -9.63
N LEU A 122 0.19 -3.37 -8.84
CA LEU A 122 -1.07 -2.60 -8.86
C LEU A 122 -1.24 -1.86 -10.19
N GLN A 123 -0.15 -1.33 -10.76
CA GLN A 123 -0.18 -0.68 -12.06
C GLN A 123 -0.51 -1.66 -13.19
N GLU A 124 0.04 -2.88 -13.16
CA GLU A 124 -0.37 -3.96 -14.08
C GLU A 124 -1.88 -4.26 -13.97
N GLU A 125 -2.40 -4.36 -12.75
CA GLU A 125 -3.84 -4.59 -12.50
C GLU A 125 -4.68 -3.37 -12.87
N LEU A 126 -4.15 -2.14 -12.91
CA LEU A 126 -4.87 -0.95 -13.38
C LEU A 126 -4.89 -0.83 -14.91
N ASN A 127 -3.84 -1.34 -15.57
CA ASN A 127 -3.70 -1.31 -17.02
C ASN A 127 -4.53 -2.40 -17.74
N THR A 128 -5.20 -3.28 -16.99
CA THR A 128 -6.15 -4.26 -17.56
C THR A 128 -7.37 -3.57 -18.16
N THR A 129 -7.80 -4.04 -19.33
CA THR A 129 -8.99 -3.52 -20.04
C THR A 129 -10.28 -4.31 -19.73
N ASP A 130 -10.24 -5.29 -18.82
CA ASP A 130 -11.43 -6.09 -18.48
C ASP A 130 -12.35 -5.36 -17.50
N LEU A 131 -13.58 -5.07 -17.94
CA LEU A 131 -14.61 -4.39 -17.15
C LEU A 131 -14.98 -5.14 -15.86
N TYR A 132 -14.91 -6.47 -15.84
CA TYR A 132 -15.21 -7.27 -14.65
C TYR A 132 -14.09 -7.19 -13.59
N SER A 133 -12.86 -6.90 -14.02
CA SER A 133 -11.70 -6.75 -13.14
C SER A 133 -11.65 -5.40 -12.42
N TYR A 134 -12.36 -4.36 -12.88
CA TYR A 134 -12.41 -3.07 -12.17
C TYR A 134 -12.91 -3.19 -10.73
N ARG A 135 -13.90 -4.06 -10.45
CA ARG A 135 -14.36 -4.27 -9.06
C ARG A 135 -13.25 -4.84 -8.19
N LYS A 136 -12.49 -5.81 -8.71
CA LYS A 136 -11.33 -6.40 -8.04
C LYS A 136 -10.23 -5.35 -7.83
N VAL A 137 -9.97 -4.50 -8.83
CA VAL A 137 -9.01 -3.38 -8.74
C VAL A 137 -9.43 -2.39 -7.65
N ILE A 138 -10.70 -1.98 -7.62
CA ILE A 138 -11.25 -1.09 -6.60
C ILE A 138 -11.18 -1.73 -5.20
N ASP A 139 -11.51 -3.02 -5.06
CA ASP A 139 -11.38 -3.75 -3.79
C ASP A 139 -9.91 -3.87 -3.36
N ASN A 140 -8.99 -4.04 -4.30
CA ASN A 140 -7.55 -4.07 -4.06
C ASN A 140 -7.01 -2.72 -3.60
N ILE A 141 -7.40 -1.63 -4.27
CA ILE A 141 -7.13 -0.26 -3.83
C ILE A 141 -7.69 -0.05 -2.42
N SER A 142 -8.94 -0.48 -2.17
CA SER A 142 -9.58 -0.38 -0.85
C SER A 142 -8.84 -1.17 0.22
N SER A 143 -8.37 -2.39 -0.09
CA SER A 143 -7.58 -3.21 0.83
C SER A 143 -6.21 -2.61 1.09
N CYS A 144 -5.61 -1.96 0.10
CA CYS A 144 -4.41 -1.17 0.27
C CYS A 144 -4.65 0.02 1.21
N MET A 145 -5.86 0.61 1.25
CA MET A 145 -6.18 1.64 2.25
C MET A 145 -6.08 1.14 3.69
N GLU A 146 -6.26 -0.18 3.94
CA GLU A 146 -6.01 -0.80 5.26
C GLU A 146 -4.50 -0.86 5.58
N ASN A 147 -3.63 -0.91 4.56
CA ASN A 147 -2.17 -0.81 4.63
C ASN A 147 -1.69 0.60 4.27
N PHE A 148 -2.25 1.59 4.97
CA PHE A 148 -2.14 3.02 4.71
C PHE A 148 -0.71 3.50 4.37
N ASN A 149 0.31 2.97 5.04
CA ASN A 149 1.71 3.37 4.83
C ASN A 149 2.23 3.01 3.42
N LEU A 150 1.92 1.81 2.93
CA LEU A 150 2.37 1.37 1.60
C LEU A 150 1.71 2.19 0.49
N VAL A 151 0.44 2.58 0.68
CA VAL A 151 -0.29 3.39 -0.31
C VAL A 151 0.20 4.82 -0.34
N LEU A 152 0.49 5.43 0.82
CA LEU A 152 1.07 6.76 0.85
C LEU A 152 2.44 6.78 0.16
N HIS A 153 3.26 5.75 0.37
CA HIS A 153 4.55 5.65 -0.31
C HIS A 153 4.39 5.43 -1.82
N PHE A 154 3.46 4.56 -2.24
CA PHE A 154 3.12 4.36 -3.65
C PHE A 154 2.70 5.67 -4.32
N LEU A 155 1.72 6.37 -3.74
CA LEU A 155 1.23 7.63 -4.27
C LEU A 155 2.36 8.66 -4.37
N ARG A 156 3.22 8.75 -3.34
CA ARG A 156 4.40 9.62 -3.36
C ARG A 156 5.30 9.30 -4.55
N LYS A 157 5.69 8.03 -4.71
CA LYS A 157 6.61 7.59 -5.78
C LYS A 157 6.01 7.85 -7.16
N SER A 158 4.76 7.42 -7.38
CA SER A 158 4.06 7.61 -8.66
C SER A 158 3.92 9.08 -9.01
N LEU A 159 3.58 9.96 -8.06
CA LEU A 159 3.48 11.40 -8.33
C LEU A 159 4.82 12.03 -8.74
N ILE A 160 5.94 11.58 -8.14
CA ILE A 160 7.28 12.04 -8.53
C ILE A 160 7.61 11.55 -9.94
N GLU A 161 7.44 10.26 -10.22
CA GLU A 161 7.78 9.66 -11.50
C GLU A 161 6.95 10.26 -12.64
N ILE A 162 5.63 10.44 -12.47
CA ILE A 162 4.77 11.06 -13.47
C ILE A 162 5.19 12.52 -13.73
N LEU A 163 5.57 13.27 -12.69
CA LEU A 163 6.06 14.64 -12.86
C LEU A 163 7.38 14.67 -13.65
N GLU A 164 8.32 13.79 -13.32
CA GLU A 164 9.61 13.69 -14.00
C GLU A 164 9.44 13.29 -15.47
N GLU A 165 8.56 12.32 -15.77
CA GLU A 165 8.20 11.96 -17.13
C GLU A 165 7.54 13.13 -17.88
N ASN A 166 6.63 13.86 -17.23
CA ASN A 166 5.99 15.03 -17.84
C ASN A 166 7.00 16.11 -18.26
N ARG A 167 8.07 16.27 -17.49
CA ARG A 167 9.18 17.18 -17.81
C ARG A 167 10.04 16.67 -18.97
N LYS A 168 10.25 15.35 -19.09
CA LYS A 168 10.99 14.75 -20.21
C LYS A 168 10.25 14.90 -21.54
N PHE A 169 8.92 14.84 -21.51
CA PHE A 169 8.07 14.97 -22.70
C PHE A 169 7.66 16.43 -23.00
N ALA A 170 8.40 17.42 -22.51
CA ALA A 170 8.14 18.83 -22.78
C ALA A 170 8.01 19.11 -24.29
N GLY A 171 6.86 19.63 -24.72
CA GLY A 171 6.55 19.90 -26.12
C GLY A 171 5.70 18.83 -26.82
N ASN A 172 5.52 17.65 -26.22
CA ASN A 172 4.55 16.67 -26.69
C ASN A 172 3.21 16.86 -25.95
N HIS A 173 2.39 17.77 -26.45
CA HIS A 173 1.15 18.18 -25.79
C HIS A 173 0.17 17.04 -25.51
N ILE A 174 0.16 15.97 -26.33
CA ILE A 174 -0.73 14.83 -26.14
C ILE A 174 -0.29 14.03 -24.90
N VAL A 175 0.99 13.66 -24.84
CA VAL A 175 1.55 12.89 -23.73
C VAL A 175 1.55 13.71 -22.44
N GLN A 176 1.90 15.00 -22.52
CA GLN A 176 1.87 15.89 -21.36
C GLN A 176 0.47 16.05 -20.79
N THR A 177 -0.56 16.20 -21.63
CA THR A 177 -1.95 16.28 -21.15
C THR A 177 -2.37 15.00 -20.43
N GLN A 178 -1.95 13.83 -20.92
CA GLN A 178 -2.21 12.56 -20.26
C GLN A 178 -1.51 12.49 -18.89
N LEU A 179 -0.22 12.78 -18.82
CA LEU A 179 0.55 12.75 -17.57
C LEU A 179 0.04 13.79 -16.56
N MET A 180 -0.40 14.96 -17.02
CA MET A 180 -1.05 15.97 -16.20
C MET A 180 -2.39 15.50 -15.63
N ASN A 181 -3.19 14.77 -16.41
CA ASN A 181 -4.41 14.13 -15.91
C ASN A 181 -4.09 13.03 -14.89
N ASP A 182 -3.03 12.24 -15.11
CA ASP A 182 -2.60 11.20 -14.20
C ASP A 182 -2.10 11.79 -12.85
N LEU A 183 -1.38 12.93 -12.88
CA LEU A 183 -1.05 13.71 -11.68
C LEU A 183 -2.32 14.12 -10.92
N LEU A 184 -3.32 14.65 -11.63
CA LEU A 184 -4.57 15.09 -11.04
C LEU A 184 -5.33 13.93 -10.37
N VAL A 185 -5.36 12.77 -11.00
CA VAL A 185 -5.92 11.54 -10.43
C VAL A 185 -5.14 11.13 -9.17
N GLY A 186 -3.81 11.16 -9.20
CA GLY A 186 -2.95 10.84 -8.06
C GLY A 186 -3.15 11.77 -6.85
N ILE A 187 -3.33 13.08 -7.09
CA ILE A 187 -3.64 14.07 -6.04
C ILE A 187 -5.01 13.77 -5.43
N ARG A 188 -6.05 13.55 -6.25
CA ARG A 188 -7.40 13.21 -5.76
C ARG A 188 -7.43 11.89 -4.99
N ALA A 189 -6.69 10.89 -5.46
CA ALA A 189 -6.55 9.62 -4.76
C ALA A 189 -5.91 9.82 -3.38
N SER A 190 -4.88 10.65 -3.29
CA SER A 190 -4.25 11.04 -2.00
C SER A 190 -5.23 11.74 -1.06
N MET A 191 -6.07 12.65 -1.57
CA MET A 191 -7.10 13.33 -0.78
C MET A 191 -8.18 12.37 -0.27
N MET A 192 -8.68 11.49 -1.14
CA MET A 192 -9.67 10.47 -0.75
C MET A 192 -9.09 9.49 0.28
N LEU A 193 -7.82 9.14 0.13
CA LEU A 193 -7.10 8.26 1.05
C LEU A 193 -7.04 8.86 2.45
N ILE A 194 -6.63 10.12 2.57
CA ILE A 194 -6.52 10.76 3.89
C ILE A 194 -7.89 10.97 4.53
N GLN A 195 -8.92 11.33 3.76
CA GLN A 195 -10.30 11.48 4.24
C GLN A 195 -10.88 10.16 4.77
N LYS A 196 -10.70 9.06 4.03
CA LYS A 196 -11.15 7.75 4.51
C LYS A 196 -10.37 7.30 5.74
N ALA A 197 -9.06 7.53 5.79
CA ALA A 197 -8.27 7.08 6.91
C ALA A 197 -8.60 7.80 8.23
N GLN A 198 -9.11 9.05 8.16
CA GLN A 198 -9.69 9.74 9.34
C GLN A 198 -10.85 8.95 9.94
N THR A 199 -11.62 8.23 9.12
CA THR A 199 -12.76 7.42 9.55
C THR A 199 -12.36 6.08 10.16
N PHE A 200 -11.22 5.50 9.75
CA PHE A 200 -10.83 4.13 10.11
C PHE A 200 -9.71 4.02 11.17
N GLN A 201 -8.76 4.96 11.23
CA GLN A 201 -7.51 4.79 12.01
C GLN A 201 -7.27 5.90 13.03
N GLY A 202 -8.29 6.20 13.85
CA GLY A 202 -8.26 7.21 14.91
C GLY A 202 -6.89 7.35 15.61
N ASN A 203 -6.32 8.55 15.54
CA ASN A 203 -5.13 9.03 16.26
C ASN A 203 -3.80 8.23 16.12
N LEU A 204 -3.75 7.10 15.39
CA LEU A 204 -2.56 6.23 15.28
C LEU A 204 -1.35 6.88 14.58
N TRP A 205 -1.59 7.91 13.75
CA TRP A 205 -0.54 8.65 13.03
C TRP A 205 -0.02 9.90 13.76
N LYS A 206 -0.53 10.21 14.97
CA LYS A 206 -0.23 11.48 15.66
C LYS A 206 1.16 11.51 16.33
N ALA A 207 1.85 10.37 16.40
CA ALA A 207 3.23 10.35 16.85
C ALA A 207 4.13 10.85 15.70
N SER A 208 4.89 11.92 15.93
CA SER A 208 5.84 12.50 14.96
C SER A 208 6.95 11.54 14.52
N SER A 209 7.17 10.46 15.28
CA SER A 209 8.08 9.35 14.96
C SER A 209 7.46 8.25 14.08
N SER A 210 6.16 8.34 13.75
CA SER A 210 5.48 7.35 12.93
C SER A 210 5.93 7.43 11.45
N PRO A 211 6.21 6.28 10.80
CA PRO A 211 6.46 6.23 9.35
C PRO A 211 5.33 6.84 8.51
N ILE A 212 4.10 6.77 9.02
CA ILE A 212 2.93 7.35 8.38
C ILE A 212 3.00 8.88 8.39
N TRP A 213 3.39 9.47 9.53
CA TRP A 213 3.56 10.92 9.65
C TRP A 213 4.60 11.45 8.67
N GLN A 214 5.75 10.76 8.56
CA GLN A 214 6.79 11.10 7.59
C GLN A 214 6.28 11.01 6.14
N SER A 215 5.57 9.94 5.80
CA SER A 215 4.96 9.79 4.46
C SER A 215 3.94 10.89 4.15
N MET A 216 3.18 11.34 5.15
CA MET A 216 2.28 12.49 5.02
C MET A 216 3.03 13.81 4.83
N CYS A 217 4.12 14.05 5.57
CA CYS A 217 5.01 15.21 5.37
C CYS A 217 5.60 15.22 3.95
N ASP A 218 6.03 14.06 3.46
CA ASP A 218 6.62 13.93 2.13
C ASP A 218 5.60 14.24 1.02
N LEU A 219 4.38 13.72 1.13
CA LEU A 219 3.28 14.05 0.20
C LEU A 219 2.90 15.53 0.28
N LEU A 220 2.84 16.10 1.48
CA LEU A 220 2.57 17.53 1.68
C LEU A 220 3.62 18.41 0.98
N ASN A 221 4.90 18.02 1.06
CA ASN A 221 5.99 18.67 0.34
C ASN A 221 5.80 18.58 -1.19
N ILE A 222 5.40 17.43 -1.72
CA ILE A 222 5.09 17.26 -3.15
C ILE A 222 3.94 18.18 -3.57
N PHE A 223 2.83 18.20 -2.84
CA PHE A 223 1.69 19.06 -3.19
C PHE A 223 2.04 20.55 -3.09
N THR A 224 2.90 20.93 -2.15
CA THR A 224 3.40 22.31 -2.05
C THR A 224 4.25 22.68 -3.26
N LYS A 225 5.12 21.76 -3.72
CA LYS A 225 5.88 21.95 -4.96
C LYS A 225 4.96 22.09 -6.17
N PHE A 226 3.96 21.22 -6.32
CA PHE A 226 2.99 21.31 -7.42
C PHE A 226 2.18 22.61 -7.40
N LEU A 227 1.82 23.09 -6.20
CA LEU A 227 1.11 24.36 -6.04
C LEU A 227 1.92 25.56 -6.52
N SER A 228 3.26 25.49 -6.42
CA SER A 228 4.19 26.55 -6.81
C SER A 228 4.89 26.31 -8.16
N ASP A 229 4.53 25.25 -8.90
CA ASP A 229 5.15 24.91 -10.19
C ASP A 229 4.33 25.54 -11.33
N ASP A 230 4.87 26.61 -11.92
CA ASP A 230 4.22 27.40 -12.99
C ASP A 230 4.07 26.62 -14.31
N ASP A 231 4.80 25.51 -14.49
CA ASP A 231 4.72 24.67 -15.69
C ASP A 231 3.53 23.70 -15.64
N LEU A 232 2.85 23.59 -14.50
CA LEU A 232 1.69 22.72 -14.32
C LEU A 232 0.37 23.46 -14.60
N LEU A 233 -0.63 22.72 -15.06
CA LEU A 233 -1.97 23.28 -15.28
C LEU A 233 -2.56 23.84 -13.98
N GLN A 234 -3.29 24.95 -14.10
CA GLN A 234 -3.98 25.59 -12.98
C GLN A 234 -4.90 24.63 -12.19
N THR A 235 -5.50 23.65 -12.86
CA THR A 235 -6.33 22.62 -12.19
C THR A 235 -5.50 21.71 -11.27
N ILE A 236 -4.26 21.38 -11.65
CA ILE A 236 -3.33 20.62 -10.80
C ILE A 236 -2.88 21.47 -9.62
N GLN A 237 -2.50 22.73 -9.85
CA GLN A 237 -2.09 23.66 -8.79
C GLN A 237 -3.20 23.85 -7.76
N SER A 238 -4.42 24.19 -8.20
CA SER A 238 -5.58 24.39 -7.31
C SER A 238 -5.99 23.13 -6.56
N THR A 239 -5.97 21.96 -7.22
CA THR A 239 -6.26 20.67 -6.54
C THR A 239 -5.16 20.31 -5.55
N SER A 240 -3.90 20.61 -5.85
CA SER A 240 -2.77 20.44 -4.93
C SER A 240 -2.91 21.36 -3.71
N GLY A 241 -3.36 22.61 -3.89
CA GLY A 241 -3.68 23.53 -2.80
C GLY A 241 -4.77 22.98 -1.87
N LEU A 242 -5.83 22.39 -2.43
CA LEU A 242 -6.85 21.70 -1.64
C LEU A 242 -6.28 20.49 -0.87
N ALA A 243 -5.39 19.72 -1.51
CA ALA A 243 -4.71 18.60 -0.87
C ALA A 243 -3.82 19.08 0.29
N VAL A 244 -3.05 20.16 0.13
CA VAL A 244 -2.24 20.78 1.18
C VAL A 244 -3.10 21.14 2.39
N ILE A 245 -4.20 21.86 2.18
CA ILE A 245 -5.11 22.27 3.25
C ILE A 245 -5.68 21.04 3.98
N LEU A 246 -6.11 20.02 3.23
CA LEU A 246 -6.68 18.80 3.79
C LEU A 246 -5.65 18.01 4.61
N PHE A 247 -4.43 17.86 4.12
CA PHE A 247 -3.37 17.15 4.83
C PHE A 247 -2.96 17.89 6.11
N ILE A 248 -2.75 19.21 6.05
CA ILE A 248 -2.47 20.04 7.24
C ILE A 248 -3.61 19.90 8.26
N LYS A 249 -4.86 20.07 7.81
CA LYS A 249 -6.03 19.91 8.69
C LYS A 249 -6.03 18.54 9.36
N THR A 250 -5.70 17.47 8.62
CA THR A 250 -5.68 16.10 9.17
C THR A 250 -4.55 15.86 10.15
N MET A 251 -3.35 16.35 9.81
CA MET A 251 -2.14 16.17 10.61
C MET A 251 -2.19 16.94 11.93
N PHE A 252 -2.71 18.16 11.88
CA PHE A 252 -2.68 19.08 13.02
C PHE A 252 -4.03 19.24 13.72
N HIS A 253 -5.08 18.50 13.33
CA HIS A 253 -6.33 18.57 14.09
C HIS A 253 -6.11 18.07 15.52
N PRO A 254 -6.39 18.90 16.55
CA PRO A 254 -6.69 18.34 17.85
C PRO A 254 -7.88 17.39 17.64
N SER A 255 -7.87 16.24 18.33
CA SER A 255 -9.13 15.52 18.48
C SER A 255 -10.11 16.54 19.00
N GLU A 256 -11.18 16.87 18.28
CA GLU A 256 -12.31 17.60 18.83
C GLU A 256 -12.83 16.78 20.00
N LYS A 257 -12.25 16.99 21.18
CA LYS A 257 -12.95 16.88 22.44
C LYS A 257 -13.41 18.28 22.73
N THR A 258 -14.62 18.62 22.32
CA THR A 258 -15.40 19.68 22.97
C THR A 258 -16.88 19.38 22.77
N PRO A 259 -17.74 19.50 23.80
CA PRO A 259 -17.53 20.23 25.05
C PRO A 259 -17.88 19.42 26.32
N GLU A 260 -16.88 19.02 27.11
CA GLU A 260 -17.10 18.71 28.56
C GLU A 260 -16.83 19.94 29.45
N LEU A 261 -16.61 21.12 28.86
CA LEU A 261 -16.34 22.37 29.58
C LEU A 261 -17.54 23.33 29.65
N VAL A 262 -18.76 22.86 29.34
CA VAL A 262 -20.00 23.63 29.58
C VAL A 262 -20.84 23.04 30.73
N SER A 263 -20.44 21.90 31.32
CA SER A 263 -21.13 21.31 32.47
C SER A 263 -20.55 21.70 33.84
N ALA A 264 -19.51 22.54 33.90
CA ALA A 264 -18.88 22.97 35.17
C ALA A 264 -19.18 24.43 35.57
N SER A 265 -20.18 25.05 34.95
CA SER A 265 -20.66 26.38 35.34
C SER A 265 -22.20 26.42 35.32
N SER A 266 -22.80 25.78 36.32
CA SER A 266 -24.12 26.15 36.84
C SER A 266 -23.94 26.57 38.30
N PRO A 267 -24.28 27.80 38.68
CA PRO A 267 -24.27 28.24 40.06
C PRO A 267 -25.61 27.89 40.72
N PHE A 268 -25.57 27.14 41.83
CA PHE A 268 -26.50 27.24 42.97
C PHE A 268 -25.84 26.58 44.18
#